data_AF-A0A4R8C3L8-F1
#
_entry.id   AF-A0A4R8C3L8-F1
#
_cell.length_a   1.000
_cell.length_b   1.000
_cell.length_c   1.000
_cell.angle_alpha   90.00
_cell.angle_beta   90.00
_cell.angle_gamma   90.00
#
_symmetry.space_group_name_H-M   'P 1'
#
loop_
_entity.id
_entity.type
_entity.pdbx_description
1 polymer ?
#
loop_
_entity_poly.entity_id
_entity_poly.type
_entity_poly.pdbx_seq_one_letter_code
_entity_poly.pdbx_strand_id
1 'polypeptide(L)'
;MTNPALLRRFFDDEADDYVRRTLLAEAARRETGRREFTFNVVDVLLDFDARTVTLSDVLTAGTELELPLDDFLARLRASRQR
;
A
#
# COMPACT_ATOMS: atom_id res chain seq x y z
N MET A 1 15.75 0.77 4.85
CA MET A 1 16.09 -0.29 3.86
C MET A 1 14.78 -0.74 3.25
N THR A 2 14.62 -0.61 1.94
CA THR A 2 13.47 -1.14 1.19
C THR A 2 13.35 -2.63 1.50
N ASN A 3 12.24 -3.11 2.09
CA ASN A 3 12.01 -4.54 2.32
C ASN A 3 11.23 -5.14 1.14
N PRO A 4 11.88 -5.67 0.09
CA PRO A 4 11.20 -6.21 -1.08
C PRO A 4 10.30 -7.41 -0.76
N ALA A 5 10.54 -8.12 0.36
CA ALA A 5 9.70 -9.23 0.78
C ALA A 5 8.32 -8.73 1.26
N LEU A 6 8.27 -7.60 1.97
CA LEU A 6 7.00 -7.01 2.41
C LEU A 6 6.16 -6.52 1.23
N LEU A 7 6.79 -5.88 0.24
CA LEU A 7 6.10 -5.45 -0.98
C LEU A 7 5.47 -6.63 -1.72
N ARG A 8 6.27 -7.68 -1.90
CA ARG A 8 5.82 -8.89 -2.60
C ARG A 8 4.68 -9.55 -1.85
N ARG A 9 4.82 -9.79 -0.54
CA ARG A 9 3.78 -10.36 0.32
C ARG A 9 2.49 -9.55 0.25
N PHE A 10 2.57 -8.22 0.33
CA PHE A 10 1.38 -7.38 0.20
C PHE A 10 0.66 -7.63 -1.13
N PHE A 11 1.38 -7.62 -2.26
CA PHE A 11 0.75 -7.81 -3.58
C PHE A 11 0.31 -9.25 -3.88
N ASP A 12 1.01 -10.25 -3.34
CA ASP A 12 0.74 -11.67 -3.57
C ASP A 12 -0.39 -12.19 -2.66
N ASP A 13 -0.44 -11.74 -1.39
CA ASP A 13 -1.32 -12.32 -0.35
C ASP A 13 -2.41 -11.37 0.16
N GLU A 14 -2.15 -10.07 0.28
CA GLU A 14 -3.04 -9.13 0.99
C GLU A 14 -3.85 -8.23 0.04
N ALA A 15 -3.32 -7.91 -1.14
CA ALA A 15 -3.91 -6.98 -2.10
C ALA A 15 -4.99 -7.66 -2.96
N ASP A 16 -6.03 -8.18 -2.30
CA ASP A 16 -7.21 -8.71 -2.97
C ASP A 16 -8.01 -7.61 -3.71
N ASP A 17 -9.04 -8.02 -4.44
CA ASP A 17 -9.87 -7.09 -5.21
C ASP A 17 -10.54 -6.00 -4.35
N TYR A 18 -10.88 -6.30 -3.09
CA TYR A 18 -11.47 -5.33 -2.17
C TYR A 18 -10.43 -4.31 -1.71
N VAL A 19 -9.26 -4.78 -1.26
CA VAL A 19 -8.15 -3.92 -0.81
C VAL A 19 -7.72 -2.99 -1.94
N ARG A 20 -7.53 -3.54 -3.14
CA ARG A 20 -7.12 -2.76 -4.31
C ARG A 20 -8.14 -1.69 -4.69
N ARG A 21 -9.43 -2.06 -4.77
CA ARG A 21 -10.49 -1.08 -5.08
C ARG A 21 -10.59 0.00 -4.01
N THR A 22 -10.43 -0.36 -2.74
CA THR A 22 -10.45 0.58 -1.61
C THR A 22 -9.32 1.60 -1.74
N LEU A 23 -8.09 1.13 -1.93
CA LEU A 23 -6.91 2.00 -2.07
C LEU A 23 -6.97 2.89 -3.32
N LEU A 24 -7.38 2.32 -4.47
CA LEU A 24 -7.53 3.08 -5.71
C LEU A 24 -8.66 4.12 -5.62
N ALA A 25 -9.77 3.77 -4.97
CA ALA A 25 -10.88 4.71 -4.77
C ALA A 25 -10.48 5.87 -3.85
N GLU A 26 -9.68 5.60 -2.81
CA GLU A 26 -9.18 6.66 -1.95
C GLU A 26 -8.21 7.58 -2.69
N ALA A 27 -7.27 7.00 -3.44
CA ALA A 27 -6.32 7.77 -4.23
C ALA A 27 -6.97 8.60 -5.35
N ALA A 28 -8.17 8.22 -5.79
CA ALA A 28 -8.94 9.01 -6.75
C ALA A 28 -9.71 10.18 -6.11
N ARG A 29 -9.91 10.17 -4.79
CA ARG A 29 -10.73 11.15 -4.06
C ARG A 29 -9.93 12.17 -3.26
N ARG A 30 -8.63 11.94 -3.07
CA ARG A 30 -7.76 12.78 -2.25
C ARG A 30 -6.54 13.23 -3.02
N GLU A 31 -6.22 14.51 -2.82
CA GLU A 31 -5.03 15.15 -3.37
C GLU A 31 -4.03 15.55 -2.27
N THR A 32 -4.47 15.59 -1.01
CA THR A 32 -3.67 16.04 0.14
C THR A 32 -3.99 15.24 1.41
N GLY A 33 -3.10 15.37 2.40
CA GLY A 33 -3.18 14.73 3.70
C GLY A 33 -2.70 13.28 3.73
N ARG A 34 -2.99 12.62 4.84
CA ARG A 34 -2.63 11.22 5.10
C ARG A 34 -3.85 10.35 5.32
N ARG A 35 -3.80 9.12 4.83
CA ARG A 35 -4.81 8.10 5.11
C ARG A 35 -4.18 6.76 5.40
N GLU A 36 -4.49 6.22 6.56
CA GLU A 36 -4.05 4.89 7.00
C GLU A 36 -5.17 3.86 6.83
N PHE A 37 -4.77 2.66 6.43
CA PHE A 37 -5.63 1.49 6.29
C PHE A 37 -4.94 0.27 6.91
N THR A 38 -5.67 -0.50 7.69
CA THR A 38 -5.18 -1.77 8.25
C THR A 38 -5.81 -2.92 7.49
N PHE A 39 -4.98 -3.75 6.84
CA PHE A 39 -5.40 -4.93 6.09
C PHE A 39 -4.70 -6.18 6.64
N ASN A 40 -5.44 -6.98 7.40
CA ASN A 40 -4.95 -8.18 8.09
C ASN A 40 -3.68 -7.92 8.92
N VAL A 41 -2.52 -8.11 8.31
CA VAL A 41 -1.17 -8.07 8.90
C VAL A 41 -0.29 -6.98 8.28
N VAL A 42 -0.82 -6.18 7.36
CA VAL A 42 -0.13 -5.05 6.74
C VAL A 42 -0.95 -3.78 6.91
N ASP A 43 -0.33 -2.76 7.51
CA ASP A 43 -0.83 -1.40 7.48
C ASP A 43 -0.33 -0.67 6.23
N VAL A 44 -1.19 0.14 5.63
CA VAL A 44 -0.92 0.96 4.45
C VAL A 44 -1.21 2.41 4.77
N LEU A 45 -0.17 3.23 4.81
CA LEU A 45 -0.26 4.68 4.93
C LEU A 45 -0.08 5.33 3.55
N LEU A 46 -1.13 5.95 3.03
CA LEU A 46 -1.05 6.84 1.87
C LEU A 46 -0.75 8.26 2.36
N ASP A 47 0.41 8.81 1.99
CA ASP A 47 0.77 10.21 2.24
C ASP A 47 0.73 10.98 0.92
N PHE A 48 -0.36 11.72 0.71
CA PHE A 48 -0.58 12.50 -0.52
C PHE A 48 0.28 13.77 -0.55
N ASP A 49 0.62 14.31 0.62
CA ASP A 49 1.46 15.50 0.73
C ASP A 49 2.92 15.17 0.39
N ALA A 50 3.42 14.03 0.87
CA ALA A 50 4.77 13.54 0.57
C ALA A 50 4.86 12.75 -0.75
N ARG A 51 3.71 12.37 -1.33
CA ARG A 51 3.59 11.45 -2.48
C ARG A 51 4.25 10.09 -2.24
N THR A 52 4.12 9.57 -1.03
CA THR A 52 4.67 8.27 -0.62
C THR A 52 3.59 7.34 -0.09
N VAL A 53 3.92 6.05 -0.10
CA VAL A 53 3.15 5.01 0.57
C VAL A 53 4.08 4.29 1.53
N THR A 54 3.63 4.07 2.76
CA THR A 54 4.33 3.23 3.73
C THR A 54 3.53 1.96 3.96
N LEU A 55 4.17 0.82 3.78
CA LEU A 55 3.67 -0.49 4.18
C LEU A 55 4.37 -0.90 5.47
N SER A 56 3.60 -1.26 6.50
CA SER A 56 4.15 -1.70 7.79
C SER A 56 3.64 -3.10 8.12
N ASP A 57 4.54 -4.01 8.50
CA ASP A 57 4.17 -5.35 8.96
C ASP A 57 3.71 -5.28 10.43
N VAL A 58 2.43 -5.55 10.67
CA VAL A 58 1.82 -5.48 12.01
C VAL A 58 2.41 -6.52 12.95
N LEU A 59 2.87 -7.66 12.43
CA LEU A 59 3.41 -8.77 13.23
C LEU A 59 4.88 -8.56 13.59
N THR A 60 5.61 -7.74 12.83
CA THR A 60 7.05 -7.54 13.00
C THR A 60 7.38 -6.06 13.14
N ALA A 61 7.42 -5.59 14.39
CA ALA A 61 7.73 -4.20 14.71
C ALA A 61 9.02 -3.71 14.03
N GLY A 62 8.96 -2.53 13.42
CA GLY A 62 10.07 -1.89 12.72
C GLY A 62 10.29 -2.38 11.28
N THR A 63 9.45 -3.30 10.78
CA THR A 63 9.48 -3.71 9.38
C THR A 63 8.56 -2.81 8.56
N GLU A 64 9.13 -1.76 8.00
CA GLU A 64 8.42 -0.81 7.15
C GLU A 64 9.07 -0.69 5.77
N LEU A 65 8.24 -0.39 4.79
CA LEU A 65 8.65 -0.11 3.43
C LEU A 65 7.96 1.15 2.94
N GLU A 66 8.75 2.18 2.65
CA GLU A 66 8.27 3.35 1.94
C GLU A 66 8.57 3.25 0.44
N LEU A 67 7.61 3.64 -0.41
CA LEU A 67 7.75 3.69 -1.86
C LEU A 67 6.94 4.86 -2.47
N PRO A 68 7.26 5.31 -3.70
CA PRO A 68 6.50 6.36 -4.36
C PRO A 68 5.03 5.98 -4.55
N LEU A 69 4.13 6.93 -4.27
CA LEU A 69 2.68 6.72 -4.40
C LEU A 69 2.29 6.34 -5.83
N ASP A 70 2.85 7.01 -6.84
CA ASP A 70 2.52 6.70 -8.24
C ASP A 70 2.93 5.28 -8.64
N ASP A 71 4.11 4.82 -8.20
CA ASP A 71 4.60 3.46 -8.45
C ASP A 71 3.69 2.42 -7.77
N PHE A 72 3.28 2.68 -6.54
CA PHE A 72 2.36 1.83 -5.80
C PHE A 72 1.00 1.73 -6.51
N LEU A 73 0.42 2.86 -6.92
CA LEU A 73 -0.85 2.89 -7.64
C LEU A 73 -0.75 2.24 -9.03
N ALA A 74 0.36 2.41 -9.73
CA ALA A 74 0.60 1.73 -11.01
C ALA A 74 0.61 0.20 -10.83
N ARG A 75 1.30 -0.31 -9.81
CA ARG A 75 1.29 -1.74 -9.46
C ARG A 75 -0.09 -2.23 -9.07
N LEU A 76 -0.82 -1.46 -8.24
CA LEU A 76 -2.20 -1.76 -7.87
C LEU A 76 -3.15 -1.83 -9.05
N ARG A 77 -2.91 -1.11 -10.15
CA ARG A 77 -3.72 -1.21 -11.38
C ARG A 77 -3.29 -2.39 -12.25
N ALA A 78 -2.00 -2.70 -12.27
CA ALA A 78 -1.42 -3.74 -13.12
C ALA A 78 -1.63 -5.16 -12.58
N SER A 79 -1.79 -5.33 -11.26
CA SER A 79 -2.07 -6.64 -10.69
C SER A 79 -3.38 -7.21 -11.28
N ARG A 80 -3.35 -8.45 -11.78
CA ARG A 80 -4.56 -9.22 -12.08
C ARG A 80 -4.46 -10.42 -11.16
N GLN A 81 -5.48 -10.66 -10.32
CA GLN A 81 -5.56 -11.95 -9.64
C GLN A 81 -5.60 -13.04 -10.72
N ARG A 82 -4.72 -14.03 -10.57
CA ARG A 82 -4.80 -15.30 -11.28
C ARG A 82 -5.82 -16.18 -10.59
#